data_AF-A0A8H6ZW91-F1
#
_entry.id   AF-A0A8H6ZW91-F1
#
_cell.length_a   1.000
_cell.length_b   1.000
_cell.length_c   1.000
_cell.angle_alpha   90.00
_cell.angle_beta   90.00
_cell.angle_gamma   90.00
#
_symmetry.space_group_name_H-M   'P 1'
#
loop_
_entity.id
_entity.type
_entity.pdbx_description
1 polymer ?
#
loop_
_entity_poly.entity_id
_entity_poly.type
_entity_poly.pdbx_seq_one_letter_code
_entity_poly.pdbx_strand_id
1 'polypeptide(L)'
;MNTAFSISDHMYRMAVLSMCTSDEKLDISKCVMMSIVHDLAEAQVGDITPREGFSKSEKNRLESATMHNFVHDMLHYSSAAKRIEALWLEYEEGRTAEAKFVKDLDRFEMACQGMRTYPCITDIWLKYQALEYERRNEEKDLQSFFDSSLPFIRHPEVQGWGKDLLNERNGGSSSGSKADSSQDTT
;
A
#
# COMPACT_ATOMS: atom_id res chain seq x y z
N MET A 1 -14.42 -13.67 12.78
CA MET A 1 -13.38 -13.89 11.75
C MET A 1 -12.65 -12.56 11.57
N ASN A 2 -11.37 -12.52 11.94
CA ASN A 2 -10.51 -11.33 11.77
C ASN A 2 -10.37 -11.02 10.27
N THR A 3 -10.75 -9.82 9.84
CA THR A 3 -10.67 -9.41 8.43
C THR A 3 -9.76 -8.18 8.29
N ALA A 4 -8.50 -8.36 8.70
CA ALA A 4 -7.41 -7.60 8.09
C ALA A 4 -7.20 -8.16 6.67
N PHE A 5 -6.98 -7.30 5.68
CA PHE A 5 -6.71 -7.74 4.31
C PHE A 5 -5.42 -8.55 4.25
N SER A 6 -5.34 -9.51 3.32
CA SER A 6 -4.16 -10.36 3.19
C SER A 6 -3.01 -9.63 2.50
N ILE A 7 -1.78 -10.07 2.75
CA ILE A 7 -0.57 -9.60 2.03
C ILE A 7 -0.75 -9.77 0.51
N SER A 8 -1.42 -10.84 0.07
CA SER A 8 -1.74 -11.03 -1.35
C SER A 8 -2.69 -9.97 -1.92
N ASP A 9 -3.65 -9.46 -1.14
CA ASP A 9 -4.54 -8.39 -1.61
C ASP A 9 -3.76 -7.07 -1.79
N HIS A 10 -2.82 -6.78 -0.90
CA HIS A 10 -1.92 -5.64 -0.98
C HIS A 10 -1.04 -5.70 -2.24
N MET A 11 -0.30 -6.81 -2.42
CA MET A 11 0.55 -7.01 -3.59
C MET A 11 -0.23 -6.96 -4.91
N TYR A 12 -1.45 -7.50 -4.94
CA TYR A 12 -2.33 -7.43 -6.10
C TYR A 12 -2.71 -5.99 -6.45
N ARG A 13 -3.13 -5.18 -5.46
CA ARG A 13 -3.46 -3.77 -5.70
C ARG A 13 -2.25 -2.97 -6.15
N MET A 14 -1.07 -3.19 -5.58
CA MET A 14 0.15 -2.55 -6.03
C MET A 14 0.53 -2.89 -7.47
N ALA A 15 0.33 -4.15 -7.88
CA ALA A 15 0.53 -4.56 -9.26
C ALA A 15 -0.43 -3.82 -10.20
N VAL A 16 -1.70 -3.63 -9.80
CA VAL A 16 -2.66 -2.83 -10.56
C VAL A 16 -2.25 -1.35 -10.62
N LEU A 17 -1.88 -0.75 -9.50
CA LEU A 17 -1.42 0.65 -9.43
C LEU A 17 -0.18 0.87 -10.31
N SER A 18 0.73 -0.10 -10.37
CA SER A 18 1.91 -0.05 -11.23
C SER A 18 1.55 0.05 -12.71
N MET A 19 0.40 -0.48 -13.14
CA MET A 19 -0.08 -0.37 -14.52
C MET A 19 -0.75 0.98 -14.82
N CYS A 20 -1.09 1.78 -13.80
CA CYS A 20 -1.81 3.03 -13.95
C CYS A 20 -0.91 4.26 -14.13
N THR A 21 0.41 4.14 -13.95
CA THR A 21 1.33 5.26 -14.15
C THR A 21 1.47 5.62 -15.62
N SER A 22 1.60 6.91 -15.89
CA SER A 22 1.91 7.44 -17.21
C SER A 22 3.40 7.73 -17.41
N ASP A 23 4.28 7.36 -16.47
CA ASP A 23 5.73 7.57 -16.60
C ASP A 23 6.37 6.55 -17.55
N GLU A 24 6.59 6.98 -18.79
CA GLU A 24 7.23 6.19 -19.86
C GLU A 24 8.70 5.82 -19.57
N LYS A 25 9.33 6.40 -18.55
CA LYS A 25 10.72 6.09 -18.17
C LYS A 25 10.83 4.82 -17.34
N LEU A 26 9.72 4.32 -16.80
CA LEU A 26 9.69 3.13 -15.96
C LEU A 26 9.42 1.88 -16.80
N ASP A 27 10.12 0.79 -16.49
CA ASP A 27 9.70 -0.53 -16.97
C ASP A 27 8.49 -1.02 -16.15
N ILE A 28 7.29 -0.80 -16.70
CA ILE A 28 6.03 -1.18 -16.06
C ILE A 28 5.95 -2.68 -15.79
N SER A 29 6.45 -3.51 -16.70
CA SER A 29 6.42 -4.97 -16.51
C SER A 29 7.27 -5.36 -15.31
N LYS A 30 8.42 -4.70 -15.14
CA LYS A 30 9.29 -4.88 -13.98
C LYS A 30 8.63 -4.38 -12.69
N CYS A 31 8.00 -3.21 -12.70
CA CYS A 31 7.25 -2.68 -11.55
C CYS A 31 6.17 -3.66 -11.09
N VAL A 32 5.37 -4.18 -12.02
CA VAL A 32 4.32 -5.19 -11.74
C VAL A 32 4.92 -6.45 -11.13
N MET A 33 5.98 -7.01 -11.74
CA MET A 33 6.65 -8.20 -11.20
C MET A 33 7.24 -7.95 -9.81
N MET A 34 7.80 -6.77 -9.57
CA MET A 34 8.36 -6.38 -8.28
C MET A 34 7.26 -6.23 -7.21
N SER A 35 6.13 -5.60 -7.53
CA SER A 35 4.98 -5.49 -6.61
C SER A 35 4.46 -6.86 -6.17
N ILE A 36 4.50 -7.86 -7.03
CA ILE A 36 4.00 -9.21 -6.71
C ILE A 36 4.94 -9.98 -5.76
N VAL A 37 6.23 -9.63 -5.71
CA VAL A 37 7.23 -10.41 -4.97
C VAL A 37 7.83 -9.70 -3.76
N HIS A 38 7.60 -8.39 -3.61
CA HIS A 38 8.29 -7.60 -2.59
C HIS A 38 8.02 -8.07 -1.15
N ASP A 39 6.78 -8.40 -0.83
CA ASP A 39 6.36 -8.93 0.49
C ASP A 39 6.21 -10.46 0.50
N LEU A 40 6.79 -11.17 -0.46
CA LEU A 40 6.67 -12.63 -0.54
C LEU A 40 7.24 -13.33 0.70
N ALA A 41 8.26 -12.75 1.33
CA ALA A 41 8.85 -13.27 2.55
C ALA A 41 7.89 -13.21 3.75
N GLU A 42 6.98 -12.24 3.78
CA GLU A 42 6.02 -12.06 4.87
C GLU A 42 4.98 -13.18 4.92
N ALA A 43 4.79 -13.93 3.82
CA ALA A 43 3.95 -15.12 3.80
C ALA A 43 4.42 -16.21 4.77
N GLN A 44 5.72 -16.25 5.11
CA GLN A 44 6.30 -17.23 6.03
C GLN A 44 6.81 -16.59 7.34
N VAL A 45 7.33 -15.37 7.29
CA VAL A 45 7.80 -14.65 8.48
C VAL A 45 6.63 -14.05 9.29
N GLY A 46 5.50 -13.79 8.63
CA GLY A 46 4.41 -12.96 9.15
C GLY A 46 4.66 -11.48 8.84
N ASP A 47 3.58 -10.70 8.74
CA ASP A 47 3.62 -9.24 8.62
C ASP A 47 4.08 -8.64 9.97
N ILE A 48 5.40 -8.50 10.11
CA ILE A 48 6.03 -7.94 11.32
C ILE A 48 5.80 -6.42 11.32
N THR A 49 4.91 -5.97 12.22
CA THR A 49 4.59 -4.54 12.32
C THR A 49 5.54 -3.81 13.29
N PRO A 50 5.73 -2.48 13.16
CA PRO A 50 6.58 -1.70 14.08
C PRO A 50 6.18 -1.79 15.56
N ARG A 51 4.95 -2.23 15.86
CA ARG A 51 4.43 -2.42 17.22
C ARG A 51 4.98 -3.67 17.91
N GLU A 52 5.55 -4.60 17.17
CA GLU A 52 6.04 -5.89 17.68
C GLU A 52 7.50 -5.82 18.18
N GLY A 53 8.13 -4.64 18.12
CA GLY A 53 9.43 -4.39 18.77
C GLY A 53 10.64 -4.99 18.05
N PHE A 54 10.47 -5.55 16.86
CA PHE A 54 11.58 -6.01 16.02
C PHE A 54 12.39 -4.84 15.48
N SER A 55 13.71 -4.97 15.48
CA SER A 55 14.56 -4.02 14.78
C SER A 55 14.46 -4.25 13.27
N LYS A 56 14.65 -3.18 12.48
CA LYS A 56 14.68 -3.29 11.02
C LYS A 56 15.72 -4.30 10.54
N SER A 57 16.88 -4.37 11.20
CA SER A 57 17.92 -5.35 10.85
C SER A 57 17.47 -6.80 11.07
N GLU A 58 16.66 -7.05 12.11
CA GLU A 58 16.17 -8.38 12.40
C GLU A 58 15.06 -8.80 11.43
N LYS A 59 14.13 -7.88 11.11
CA LYS A 59 13.14 -8.09 10.03
C LYS A 59 13.84 -8.48 8.73
N ASN A 60 14.77 -7.65 8.26
CA ASN A 60 15.52 -7.91 7.03
C ASN A 60 16.29 -9.24 7.06
N ARG A 61 16.85 -9.64 8.22
CA ARG A 61 17.55 -10.92 8.36
C ARG A 61 16.60 -12.11 8.21
N LEU A 62 15.42 -12.04 8.84
CA LEU A 62 14.41 -13.10 8.76
C LEU A 62 13.84 -13.22 7.34
N GLU A 63 13.54 -12.09 6.70
CA GLU A 63 13.04 -12.08 5.33
C GLU A 63 14.06 -12.58 4.32
N SER A 64 15.33 -12.17 4.47
CA SER A 64 16.42 -12.66 3.60
C SER A 64 16.59 -14.17 3.74
N ALA A 65 16.53 -14.71 4.97
CA ALA A 65 16.62 -16.15 5.20
C ALA A 65 15.43 -16.91 4.59
N THR A 66 14.23 -16.36 4.72
CA THR A 66 13.02 -16.91 4.11
C THR A 66 13.12 -16.92 2.58
N MET A 67 13.55 -15.80 1.97
CA MET A 67 13.72 -15.76 0.53
C MET A 67 14.79 -16.71 0.04
N HIS A 68 15.89 -16.85 0.78
CA HIS A 68 16.91 -17.85 0.47
C HIS A 68 16.32 -19.26 0.43
N ASN A 69 15.57 -19.66 1.46
CA ASN A 69 14.92 -20.98 1.51
C ASN A 69 13.90 -21.16 0.36
N PHE A 70 13.09 -20.15 0.08
CA PHE A 70 12.13 -20.19 -1.02
C PHE A 70 12.82 -20.41 -2.38
N VAL A 71 13.92 -19.70 -2.62
CA VAL A 71 14.68 -19.75 -3.88
C VAL A 71 15.46 -21.06 -4.02
N HIS A 72 16.13 -21.51 -2.96
CA HIS A 72 17.01 -22.67 -2.99
C HIS A 72 16.26 -23.98 -2.78
N ASP A 73 15.40 -24.08 -1.77
CA ASP A 73 14.79 -25.35 -1.37
C ASP A 73 13.50 -25.62 -2.14
N MET A 74 12.63 -24.62 -2.28
CA MET A 74 11.30 -24.80 -2.90
C MET A 74 11.34 -24.69 -4.42
N LEU A 75 12.09 -23.72 -4.97
CA LEU A 75 12.18 -23.48 -6.41
C LEU A 75 13.45 -24.05 -7.06
N HIS A 76 14.20 -24.85 -6.31
CA HIS A 76 15.38 -25.59 -6.75
C HIS A 76 16.41 -24.75 -7.51
N TYR A 77 16.58 -23.48 -7.10
CA TYR A 77 17.55 -22.56 -7.67
C TYR A 77 17.46 -22.38 -9.21
N SER A 78 16.24 -22.53 -9.74
CA SER A 78 15.96 -22.38 -11.17
C SER A 78 16.19 -20.94 -11.66
N SER A 79 16.21 -20.74 -12.98
CA SER A 79 16.31 -19.40 -13.57
C SER A 79 15.16 -18.48 -13.18
N ALA A 80 13.96 -19.04 -12.96
CA ALA A 80 12.81 -18.30 -12.46
C ALA A 80 13.01 -17.89 -10.99
N ALA A 81 13.53 -18.79 -10.14
CA ALA A 81 13.82 -18.52 -8.74
C ALA A 81 14.80 -17.34 -8.58
N LYS A 82 15.88 -17.34 -9.36
CA LYS A 82 16.88 -16.26 -9.38
C LYS A 82 16.28 -14.92 -9.81
N ARG A 83 15.29 -14.93 -10.69
CA ARG A 83 14.60 -13.69 -11.12
C ARG A 83 13.76 -13.10 -9.99
N ILE A 84 13.05 -13.95 -9.25
CA ILE A 84 12.27 -13.54 -8.07
C ILE A 84 13.21 -12.96 -7.01
N GLU A 85 14.31 -13.66 -6.70
CA GLU A 85 15.33 -13.20 -5.75
C GLU A 85 15.90 -11.83 -6.15
N ALA A 86 16.26 -11.67 -7.43
CA ALA A 86 16.82 -10.42 -7.94
C ALA A 86 15.83 -9.25 -7.84
N LEU A 87 14.54 -9.48 -8.14
CA LEU A 87 13.51 -8.45 -8.01
C LEU A 87 13.29 -8.06 -6.54
N TRP A 88 13.25 -9.03 -5.64
CA TRP A 88 13.11 -8.80 -4.20
C TRP A 88 14.29 -8.01 -3.64
N LEU A 89 15.53 -8.41 -3.97
CA LEU A 89 16.74 -7.68 -3.57
C LEU A 89 16.76 -6.25 -4.10
N GLU A 90 16.37 -6.05 -5.37
CA GLU A 90 16.31 -4.72 -5.96
C GLU A 90 15.30 -3.80 -5.24
N TYR A 91 14.14 -4.35 -4.88
CA TYR A 91 13.16 -3.64 -4.05
C TYR A 91 13.76 -3.25 -2.70
N GLU A 92 14.38 -4.19 -1.99
CA GLU A 92 14.96 -3.96 -0.66
C GLU A 92 16.05 -2.89 -0.67
N GLU A 93 16.90 -2.90 -1.70
CA GLU A 93 17.94 -1.89 -1.86
C GLU A 93 17.38 -0.49 -2.18
N GLY A 94 16.26 -0.41 -2.90
CA GLY A 94 15.57 0.85 -3.19
C GLY A 94 16.38 1.86 -4.01
N ARG A 95 17.29 1.37 -4.87
CA ARG A 95 18.24 2.22 -5.63
C ARG A 95 17.75 2.58 -7.03
N THR A 96 17.07 1.66 -7.71
CA THR A 96 16.57 1.83 -9.09
C THR A 96 15.33 2.73 -9.14
N ALA A 97 14.97 3.19 -10.34
CA ALA A 97 13.78 4.02 -10.52
C ALA A 97 12.51 3.22 -10.19
N GLU A 98 12.44 1.98 -10.69
CA GLU A 98 11.36 1.04 -10.46
C GLU A 98 11.21 0.70 -8.98
N ALA A 99 12.30 0.38 -8.28
CA ALA A 99 12.23 0.07 -6.84
C ALA A 99 11.74 1.26 -6.00
N LYS A 100 12.18 2.47 -6.34
CA LYS A 100 11.70 3.69 -5.66
C LYS A 100 10.22 3.93 -5.94
N PHE A 101 9.80 3.75 -7.19
CA PHE A 101 8.41 3.89 -7.59
C PHE A 101 7.52 2.86 -6.86
N VAL A 102 7.90 1.59 -6.82
CA VAL A 102 7.14 0.54 -6.13
C VAL A 102 7.07 0.80 -4.62
N LYS A 103 8.14 1.31 -3.98
CA LYS A 103 8.08 1.73 -2.56
C LYS A 103 7.15 2.93 -2.32
N ASP A 104 7.03 3.81 -3.30
CA ASP A 104 6.09 4.93 -3.22
C ASP A 104 4.64 4.44 -3.41
N LEU A 105 4.42 3.43 -4.25
CA LEU A 105 3.12 2.75 -4.36
C LEU A 105 2.73 2.00 -3.09
N ASP A 106 3.67 1.32 -2.44
CA ASP A 106 3.46 0.63 -1.17
C ASP A 106 2.91 1.61 -0.11
N ARG A 107 3.59 2.75 0.06
CA ARG A 107 3.13 3.83 0.96
C ARG A 107 1.79 4.42 0.55
N PHE A 108 1.57 4.64 -0.75
CA PHE A 108 0.30 5.17 -1.23
C PHE A 108 -0.85 4.19 -0.94
N GLU A 109 -0.64 2.91 -1.21
CA GLU A 109 -1.62 1.86 -0.95
C GLU A 109 -1.93 1.75 0.56
N MET A 110 -0.91 1.80 1.42
CA MET A 110 -1.10 1.87 2.88
C MET A 110 -1.94 3.09 3.30
N ALA A 111 -1.71 4.26 2.68
CA ALA A 111 -2.52 5.46 2.94
C ALA A 111 -3.97 5.29 2.46
N CYS A 112 -4.18 4.65 1.30
CA CYS A 112 -5.52 4.33 0.81
C CYS A 112 -6.29 3.41 1.76
N GLN A 113 -5.62 2.43 2.39
CA GLN A 113 -6.24 1.59 3.43
C GLN A 113 -6.69 2.40 4.67
N GLY A 114 -6.02 3.53 4.94
CA GLY A 114 -6.38 4.46 6.01
C GLY A 114 -7.62 5.32 5.73
N MET A 115 -8.16 5.32 4.50
CA MET A 115 -9.35 6.10 4.19
C MET A 115 -10.61 5.55 4.83
N ARG A 116 -11.13 6.34 5.77
CA ARG A 116 -12.52 6.32 6.25
C ARG A 116 -13.32 7.15 5.25
N THR A 117 -14.15 6.64 4.35
CA THR A 117 -15.07 7.38 3.44
C THR A 117 -14.49 8.02 2.15
N TYR A 118 -14.69 7.30 1.02
CA TYR A 118 -14.87 7.78 -0.39
C TYR A 118 -13.65 8.41 -1.15
N PRO A 119 -13.70 8.63 -2.49
CA PRO A 119 -13.23 7.68 -3.52
C PRO A 119 -12.20 8.27 -4.53
N CYS A 120 -11.04 7.63 -4.71
CA CYS A 120 -10.03 8.03 -5.72
C CYS A 120 -9.89 6.98 -6.84
N ILE A 121 -10.13 7.42 -8.08
CA ILE A 121 -9.82 6.92 -9.46
C ILE A 121 -9.88 5.38 -9.77
N THR A 122 -10.14 4.53 -8.79
CA THR A 122 -10.33 3.07 -8.89
C THR A 122 -11.73 2.63 -8.43
N ASP A 123 -12.66 3.60 -8.37
CA ASP A 123 -14.00 3.75 -7.78
C ASP A 123 -14.90 2.53 -7.46
N ILE A 124 -14.60 1.33 -7.91
CA ILE A 124 -15.31 0.11 -7.49
C ILE A 124 -14.51 -0.64 -6.42
N TRP A 125 -13.21 -0.87 -6.63
CA TRP A 125 -12.41 -1.75 -5.76
C TRP A 125 -12.10 -1.11 -4.40
N LEU A 126 -11.60 0.13 -4.39
CA LEU A 126 -11.33 0.86 -3.16
C LEU A 126 -12.60 1.22 -2.39
N LYS A 127 -13.72 1.42 -3.09
CA LYS A 127 -15.01 1.73 -2.48
C LYS A 127 -15.53 0.57 -1.64
N TYR A 128 -15.46 -0.67 -2.14
CA TYR A 128 -15.75 -1.87 -1.33
C TYR A 128 -14.79 -2.02 -0.16
N GLN A 129 -13.50 -1.72 -0.37
CA GLN A 129 -12.46 -1.85 0.65
C GLN A 129 -12.66 -0.88 1.83
N ALA A 130 -12.90 0.39 1.55
CA ALA A 130 -13.18 1.42 2.55
C ALA A 130 -14.52 1.16 3.28
N LEU A 131 -15.59 0.85 2.55
CA LEU A 131 -16.91 0.55 3.14
C LEU A 131 -16.85 -0.67 4.08
N GLU A 132 -16.17 -1.74 3.70
CA GLU A 132 -16.04 -2.91 4.57
C GLU A 132 -15.16 -2.64 5.80
N TYR A 133 -14.14 -1.79 5.69
CA TYR A 133 -13.30 -1.40 6.83
C TYR A 133 -14.07 -0.54 7.83
N GLU A 134 -14.81 0.46 7.34
CA GLU A 134 -15.63 1.38 8.15
C GLU A 134 -16.80 0.68 8.83
N ARG A 135 -17.50 -0.22 8.11
CA ARG A 135 -18.61 -1.00 8.68
C ARG A 135 -18.17 -1.93 9.82
N ARG A 136 -16.85 -2.15 9.97
CA ARG A 136 -16.26 -3.06 10.97
C ARG A 136 -15.56 -2.34 12.12
N ASN A 137 -15.15 -1.08 11.95
CA ASN A 137 -14.37 -0.35 12.95
C ASN A 137 -14.95 1.06 13.16
N GLU A 138 -16.01 1.17 13.97
CA GLU A 138 -16.68 2.46 14.26
C GLU A 138 -15.82 3.46 15.06
N GLU A 139 -14.65 3.07 15.60
CA GLU A 139 -13.87 3.88 16.55
C GLU A 139 -12.34 3.79 16.37
N LYS A 140 -11.79 3.89 15.15
CA LYS A 140 -10.32 3.99 14.97
C LYS A 140 -9.91 5.20 14.16
N ASP A 141 -9.11 6.07 14.79
CA ASP A 141 -8.39 7.15 14.11
C ASP A 141 -7.25 6.57 13.27
N LEU A 142 -7.38 6.64 11.95
CA LEU A 142 -6.40 6.14 10.98
C LEU A 142 -5.46 7.23 10.49
N GLN A 143 -5.47 8.43 11.08
CA GLN A 143 -4.59 9.54 10.70
C GLN A 143 -3.10 9.12 10.67
N SER A 144 -2.70 8.26 11.61
CA SER A 144 -1.35 7.70 11.70
C SER A 144 -0.87 6.97 10.43
N PHE A 145 -1.77 6.41 9.61
CA PHE A 145 -1.42 5.78 8.33
C PHE A 145 -1.03 6.82 7.27
N PHE A 146 -1.69 7.97 7.25
CA PHE A 146 -1.37 9.06 6.31
C PHE A 146 -0.05 9.73 6.69
N ASP A 147 0.11 10.06 7.98
CA ASP A 147 1.28 10.77 8.49
C ASP A 147 2.56 9.96 8.33
N SER A 148 2.46 8.64 8.45
CA SER A 148 3.59 7.72 8.30
C SER A 148 3.92 7.37 6.84
N SER A 149 3.06 7.73 5.88
CA SER A 149 3.17 7.28 4.48
C SER A 149 3.34 8.42 3.48
N LEU A 150 2.33 9.29 3.32
CA LEU A 150 2.26 10.28 2.23
C LEU A 150 3.45 11.28 2.21
N PRO A 151 3.96 11.79 3.35
CA PRO A 151 5.09 12.72 3.35
C PRO A 151 6.38 12.13 2.77
N PHE A 152 6.49 10.81 2.67
CA PHE A 152 7.70 10.12 2.22
C PHE A 152 7.69 9.75 0.73
N ILE A 153 6.54 9.90 0.05
CA ILE A 153 6.38 9.62 -1.39
C ILE A 153 7.24 10.60 -2.19
N ARG A 154 8.03 10.08 -3.13
CA ARG A 154 9.00 10.87 -3.93
C ARG A 154 8.57 11.04 -5.38
N HIS A 155 7.89 10.06 -5.95
CA HIS A 155 7.48 10.06 -7.35
C HIS A 155 6.41 11.15 -7.60
N PRO A 156 6.62 12.09 -8.55
CA PRO A 156 5.74 13.23 -8.73
C PRO A 156 4.28 12.86 -9.02
N GLU A 157 4.05 11.83 -9.84
CA GLU A 157 2.70 11.35 -10.16
C GLU A 157 2.00 10.78 -8.92
N VAL A 158 2.71 9.98 -8.13
CA VAL A 158 2.16 9.35 -6.91
C VAL A 158 1.93 10.40 -5.82
N GLN A 159 2.77 11.44 -5.75
CA GLN A 159 2.49 12.62 -4.91
C GLN A 159 1.21 13.34 -5.35
N GLY A 160 0.93 13.39 -6.65
CA GLY A 160 -0.34 13.89 -7.20
C GLY A 160 -1.52 13.08 -6.67
N TRP A 161 -1.47 11.76 -6.84
CA TRP A 161 -2.50 10.85 -6.32
C TRP A 161 -2.70 11.00 -4.81
N GLY A 162 -1.61 11.12 -4.03
CA GLY A 162 -1.67 11.35 -2.59
C GLY A 162 -2.34 12.67 -2.19
N LYS A 163 -2.20 13.74 -3.00
CA LYS A 163 -2.90 15.01 -2.78
C LYS A 163 -4.38 14.88 -3.09
N ASP A 164 -4.73 14.22 -4.19
CA ASP A 164 -6.13 13.99 -4.57
C ASP A 164 -6.84 13.17 -3.48
N LEU A 165 -6.18 12.13 -2.97
CA LEU A 165 -6.63 11.33 -1.83
C LEU A 165 -6.92 12.17 -0.58
N LEU A 166 -6.03 13.11 -0.23
CA LEU A 166 -6.23 14.01 0.92
C LEU A 166 -7.37 15.01 0.70
N ASN A 167 -7.51 15.52 -0.53
CA ASN A 167 -8.58 16.45 -0.88
C ASN A 167 -9.96 15.77 -0.77
N GLU A 168 -10.08 14.55 -1.27
CA GLU A 168 -11.30 13.75 -1.15
C GLU A 168 -11.68 13.47 0.31
N ARG A 169 -10.70 13.04 1.11
CA ARG A 169 -10.88 12.80 2.55
C ARG A 169 -11.39 14.04 3.29
N ASN A 170 -10.81 15.20 3.01
CA ASN A 170 -11.18 16.45 3.67
C ASN A 170 -12.53 17.02 3.16
N GLY A 171 -12.84 16.81 1.87
CA GLY A 171 -14.09 17.25 1.24
C GLY A 171 -15.33 16.46 1.65
N GLY A 172 -15.17 15.21 2.11
CA GLY A 172 -16.26 14.38 2.64
C GLY A 172 -16.84 14.84 3.99
N SER A 173 -16.18 15.76 4.70
CA SER A 173 -16.59 16.21 6.04
C SER A 173 -17.60 17.38 6.05
N SER A 174 -18.00 17.93 4.90
CA SER A 174 -18.84 19.14 4.82
C SER A 174 -20.33 18.93 4.46
N SER A 175 -20.90 17.73 4.64
CA SER A 175 -22.34 17.49 4.43
C SER A 175 -23.11 17.17 5.72
N GLY A 176 -22.92 17.99 6.76
CA GLY A 176 -23.59 17.80 8.06
C GLY A 176 -23.79 19.10 8.85
N SER A 177 -24.17 20.21 8.20
CA SER A 177 -24.66 21.41 8.87
C SER A 177 -25.42 22.32 7.90
N LYS A 178 -26.72 22.08 7.75
CA LYS A 178 -27.72 23.13 7.47
C LYS A 178 -28.73 23.02 8.61
N ALA A 179 -28.59 23.83 9.66
CA ALA A 179 -29.21 25.15 9.74
C ALA A 179 -30.72 25.05 9.54
N ASP A 180 -31.45 24.76 10.62
CA ASP A 180 -32.82 25.23 10.76
C ASP A 180 -32.80 26.37 11.79
N SER A 181 -32.73 27.59 11.27
CA SER A 181 -33.06 28.81 11.99
C SER A 181 -34.06 29.56 11.13
N SER A 182 -35.26 29.00 11.05
CA SER A 182 -36.43 29.70 10.54
C SER A 182 -37.03 30.49 11.70
N GLN A 183 -36.72 31.78 11.73
CA GLN A 183 -37.46 32.78 12.49
C GLN A 183 -38.91 32.76 12.03
N ASP A 184 -39.86 32.62 12.96
CA ASP A 184 -41.22 33.11 12.75
C ASP A 184 -41.57 34.07 13.89
N THR A 185 -41.41 35.35 13.57
CA THR A 185 -42.08 36.46 14.22
C THR A 185 -43.37 36.74 13.44
N THR A 186 -44.52 36.35 13.96
CA THR A 186 -45.69 37.23 14.22
C THR A 186 -46.80 36.47 14.91
#